data_AF-A0A3A8QYS2-F1
#
_entry.id   AF-A0A3A8QYS2-F1
#
_cell.length_a   1.000
_cell.length_b   1.000
_cell.length_c   1.000
_cell.angle_alpha   90.00
_cell.angle_beta   90.00
_cell.angle_gamma   90.00
#
_symmetry.space_group_name_H-M   'P 1'
#
loop_
_entity.id
_entity.type
_entity.pdbx_description
1 polymer ?
#
loop_
_entity_poly.entity_id
_entity_poly.type
_entity_poly.pdbx_seq_one_letter_code
_entity_poly.pdbx_strand_id
1 'polypeptide(L)'
;MMSAGMLMGCGGVEAEQEGPEVEEPRDTTQLKACSQRYLIEYYSDSTQTQLVGTERCYCNDIRPTTTGTSVGYRVVVYRYECFGAGGR
;
A
#
# COMPACT_ATOMS: atom_id res chain seq x y z
N MET A 1 1.97 -48.70 4.53
CA MET A 1 0.97 -48.14 3.60
C MET A 1 1.17 -46.63 3.58
N MET A 2 1.40 -46.08 2.39
CA MET A 2 1.41 -44.64 2.13
C MET A 2 -0.04 -44.15 2.14
N SER A 3 -0.33 -43.11 2.93
CA SER A 3 -1.54 -42.30 2.77
C SER A 3 -1.14 -40.84 2.86
N ALA A 4 -0.83 -40.26 1.70
CA ALA A 4 -0.85 -38.82 1.52
C ALA A 4 -2.30 -38.35 1.65
N GLY A 5 -2.59 -37.54 2.67
CA GLY A 5 -3.83 -36.80 2.82
C GLY A 5 -3.54 -35.33 2.58
N MET A 6 -3.95 -34.84 1.42
CA MET A 6 -3.80 -33.47 0.95
C MET A 6 -4.60 -32.46 1.80
N LEU A 7 -3.92 -31.36 2.14
CA LEU A 7 -4.38 -29.96 2.04
C LEU A 7 -5.86 -29.66 2.35
N MET A 8 -6.12 -29.09 3.53
CA MET A 8 -6.99 -27.91 3.70
C MET A 8 -6.47 -27.08 4.87
N GLY A 9 -5.41 -26.29 4.61
CA GLY A 9 -5.09 -25.15 5.46
C GLY A 9 -6.14 -24.09 5.23
N CYS A 10 -7.09 -23.97 6.15
CA CYS A 10 -8.14 -22.95 6.12
C CYS A 10 -7.51 -21.59 6.42
N GLY A 11 -7.47 -20.76 5.38
CA GLY A 11 -7.40 -19.30 5.38
C GLY A 11 -7.09 -18.60 6.69
N GLY A 12 -5.88 -18.07 6.76
CA GLY A 12 -5.44 -17.13 7.77
C GLY A 12 -4.00 -16.75 7.52
N VAL A 13 -3.68 -16.41 6.27
CA VAL A 13 -2.45 -15.65 5.99
C VAL A 13 -2.61 -14.37 6.79
N GLU A 14 -1.78 -14.29 7.81
CA GLU A 14 -1.62 -13.17 8.70
C GLU A 14 -1.53 -11.93 7.83
N ALA A 15 -2.47 -11.00 8.00
CA ALA A 15 -2.24 -9.65 7.52
C ALA A 15 -1.09 -9.12 8.38
N GLU A 16 0.15 -9.39 7.94
CA GLU A 16 1.31 -8.64 8.36
C GLU A 16 0.91 -7.18 8.17
N GLN A 17 0.59 -6.52 9.28
CA GLN A 17 0.65 -5.07 9.37
C GLN A 17 2.13 -4.75 9.21
N GLU A 18 2.56 -4.69 7.96
CA GLU A 18 3.83 -4.10 7.58
C GLU A 18 3.76 -2.67 8.12
N GLY A 19 4.59 -2.39 9.12
CA GLY A 19 4.78 -1.04 9.66
C GLY A 19 5.21 -0.08 8.55
N PRO A 20 5.42 1.21 8.86
CA PRO A 20 5.79 2.20 7.85
C PRO A 20 7.01 1.74 7.05
N GLU A 21 6.81 1.36 5.78
CA GLU A 21 7.89 0.96 4.89
C GLU A 21 8.42 2.20 4.21
N VAL A 22 9.70 2.50 4.44
CA VAL A 22 10.39 3.63 3.82
C VAL A 22 10.84 3.18 2.44
N GLU A 23 10.00 3.42 1.45
CA GLU A 23 10.29 3.10 0.07
C GLU A 23 10.97 4.31 -0.59
N GLU A 24 12.20 4.16 -1.09
CA GLU A 24 12.81 5.13 -2.02
C GLU A 24 11.84 5.40 -3.19
N PRO A 25 11.90 6.59 -3.84
CA PRO A 25 10.92 6.99 -4.84
C PRO A 25 11.02 6.11 -6.10
N ARG A 26 10.38 4.95 -6.07
CA ARG A 26 10.13 4.09 -7.22
C ARG A 26 8.88 4.57 -7.93
N ASP A 27 8.92 4.42 -9.25
CA ASP A 27 7.92 4.80 -10.23
C ASP A 27 6.46 4.68 -9.72
N THR A 28 5.85 5.83 -9.40
CA THR A 28 4.47 5.92 -8.90
C THR A 28 3.42 5.80 -9.99
N THR A 29 3.82 5.50 -11.25
CA THR A 29 2.87 5.39 -12.36
C THR A 29 1.84 4.28 -12.10
N GLN A 30 2.18 3.24 -11.34
CA GLN A 30 1.27 2.17 -10.94
C GLN A 30 0.24 2.58 -9.88
N LEU A 31 0.49 3.65 -9.12
CA LEU A 31 -0.41 4.14 -8.06
C LEU A 31 -1.49 5.11 -8.59
N LYS A 32 -1.41 5.51 -9.86
CA LYS A 32 -2.37 6.46 -10.47
C LYS A 32 -3.77 5.87 -10.65
N ALA A 33 -3.88 4.55 -10.77
CA ALA A 33 -5.15 3.84 -10.74
C ALA A 33 -5.32 3.30 -9.32
N CYS A 34 -6.41 3.66 -8.67
CA CYS A 34 -6.71 3.33 -7.27
C CYS A 34 -7.08 1.83 -7.07
N SER A 35 -6.23 0.93 -7.57
CA SER A 35 -6.37 -0.53 -7.50
C SER A 35 -6.10 -1.09 -6.11
N GLN A 36 -5.49 -0.29 -5.24
CA GLN A 36 -5.17 -0.60 -3.85
C GLN A 36 -5.58 0.56 -2.96
N ARG A 37 -5.97 0.29 -1.72
CA ARG A 37 -6.17 1.32 -0.70
C ARG A 37 -4.85 1.60 -0.02
N TYR A 38 -4.39 2.84 -0.06
CA TYR A 38 -3.10 3.20 0.53
C TYR A 38 -3.07 4.61 1.10
N LEU A 39 -2.10 4.85 1.96
CA LEU A 39 -1.66 6.18 2.39
C LEU A 39 -0.15 6.27 2.27
N ILE A 40 0.28 7.28 1.55
CA ILE A 40 1.67 7.68 1.39
C ILE A 40 1.84 9.05 2.02
N GLU A 41 2.87 9.19 2.83
CA GLU A 41 3.30 10.45 3.43
C GLU A 41 4.62 10.90 2.80
N TYR A 42 4.72 12.18 2.48
CA TYR A 42 5.90 12.81 1.91
C TYR A 42 6.51 13.76 2.93
N TYR A 43 7.80 13.60 3.19
CA TYR A 43 8.59 14.38 4.14
C TYR A 43 9.68 15.17 3.43
N SER A 44 10.01 16.35 3.93
CA SER A 44 11.13 17.16 3.39
C SER A 44 12.51 16.59 3.76
N ASP A 45 12.57 15.76 4.79
CA ASP A 45 13.80 15.22 5.38
C ASP A 45 13.75 13.69 5.53
N SER A 46 14.93 13.07 5.56
CA SER A 46 15.08 11.62 5.69
C SER A 46 14.73 11.10 7.09
N THR A 47 14.68 11.99 8.08
CA THR A 47 14.31 11.67 9.46
C THR A 47 12.79 11.62 9.67
N GLN A 48 12.00 11.89 8.62
CA GLN A 48 10.54 11.84 8.62
C GLN A 48 9.92 12.74 9.69
N THR A 49 10.53 13.91 9.94
CA THR A 49 10.06 14.82 10.99
C THR A 49 9.14 15.92 10.47
N GLN A 50 9.29 16.32 9.22
CA GLN A 50 8.49 17.38 8.61
C GLN A 50 7.65 16.86 7.43
N LEU A 51 6.37 16.59 7.70
CA LEU A 51 5.39 16.20 6.68
C LEU A 51 5.10 17.38 5.75
N VAL A 52 5.26 17.17 4.45
CA VAL A 52 5.07 18.18 3.41
C VAL A 52 3.94 17.84 2.44
N GLY A 53 3.47 16.59 2.44
CA GLY A 53 2.29 16.21 1.68
C GLY A 53 1.83 14.79 1.96
N THR A 54 0.64 14.47 1.47
CA THR A 54 0.09 13.11 1.54
C THR A 54 -0.52 12.73 0.21
N GLU A 55 -0.48 11.45 -0.11
CA GLU A 55 -1.26 10.86 -1.18
C GLU A 55 -2.04 9.68 -0.61
N ARG A 56 -3.35 9.72 -0.81
CA ARG A 56 -4.24 8.68 -0.32
C ARG A 56 -5.11 8.19 -1.46
N CYS A 57 -5.34 6.90 -1.45
CA CYS A 57 -6.29 6.27 -2.34
C CYS A 57 -7.24 5.37 -1.55
N TYR A 58 -8.53 5.40 -1.90
CA TYR A 58 -9.49 4.39 -1.46
C TYR A 58 -9.87 3.48 -2.62
N CYS A 59 -10.28 2.26 -2.27
CA CYS A 59 -10.80 1.33 -3.25
C CYS A 59 -12.01 1.91 -3.98
N ASN A 60 -12.04 1.72 -5.31
CA ASN A 60 -13.05 2.23 -6.24
C ASN A 60 -12.96 3.74 -6.55
N ASP A 61 -12.03 4.47 -5.95
CA ASP A 61 -11.70 5.80 -6.46
C ASP A 61 -11.06 5.67 -7.85
N ILE A 62 -11.22 6.68 -8.69
CA ILE A 62 -10.63 6.68 -10.03
C ILE A 62 -9.17 7.15 -9.97
N ARG A 63 -8.84 7.98 -8.97
CA ARG A 63 -7.53 8.63 -8.80
C ARG A 63 -7.24 8.88 -7.33
N PRO A 64 -5.96 8.94 -6.91
CA PRO A 64 -5.61 9.30 -5.56
C PRO A 64 -5.94 10.77 -5.25
N THR A 65 -6.24 11.03 -3.98
CA THR A 65 -6.33 12.36 -3.40
C THR A 65 -4.96 12.76 -2.85
N THR A 66 -4.42 13.86 -3.37
CA THR A 66 -3.12 14.42 -2.95
C THR A 66 -3.30 15.72 -2.19
N THR A 67 -2.51 15.94 -1.13
CA THR A 67 -2.40 17.21 -0.43
C THR A 67 -0.93 17.63 -0.32
N GLY A 68 -0.65 18.94 -0.34
CA GLY A 68 0.72 19.45 -0.22
C GLY A 68 1.60 19.12 -1.44
N THR A 69 2.86 18.75 -1.18
CA THR A 69 3.83 18.32 -2.21
C THR A 69 4.07 16.81 -2.16
N SER A 70 4.11 16.18 -3.34
CA SER A 70 4.47 14.76 -3.52
C SER A 70 5.95 14.55 -3.84
N VAL A 71 6.79 15.55 -3.54
CA VAL A 71 8.24 15.52 -3.74
C VAL A 71 8.92 15.47 -2.38
N GLY A 72 9.78 14.48 -2.16
CA GLY A 72 10.54 14.32 -0.92
C GLY A 72 10.77 12.85 -0.57
N TYR A 73 11.07 12.61 0.71
CA TYR A 73 11.19 11.27 1.29
C TYR A 73 9.81 10.67 1.49
N ARG A 74 9.63 9.43 1.02
CA ARG A 74 8.33 8.76 0.98
C ARG A 74 8.23 7.70 2.07
N VAL A 75 7.09 7.68 2.74
CA VAL A 75 6.74 6.63 3.71
C VAL A 75 5.40 6.04 3.29
N VAL A 76 5.37 4.72 3.08
CA VAL A 76 4.10 3.99 2.90
C VAL A 76 3.57 3.67 4.28
N VAL A 77 2.54 4.40 4.71
CA VAL A 77 1.95 4.23 6.05
C VAL A 77 1.11 2.96 6.11
N TYR A 78 0.33 2.71 5.05
CA TYR A 78 -0.38 1.46 4.84
C TYR A 78 -0.65 1.25 3.36
N ARG A 79 -0.76 -0.02 2.97
CA ARG A 79 -1.15 -0.44 1.64
C ARG A 79 -1.92 -1.75 1.74
N TYR A 80 -3.14 -1.77 1.20
CA TYR A 80 -4.01 -2.93 1.20
C TYR A 80 -4.54 -3.17 -0.20
N GLU A 81 -4.59 -4.43 -0.61
CA GLU A 81 -5.32 -4.83 -1.81
C GLU A 81 -6.81 -4.51 -1.67
N CYS A 82 -7.42 -4.06 -2.76
CA CYS A 82 -8.86 -3.85 -2.77
C CYS A 82 -9.57 -5.20 -2.92
N PHE A 83 -10.28 -5.63 -1.87
CA PHE A 83 -11.15 -6.81 -1.94
C PHE A 83 -12.24 -6.57 -2.99
N GLY A 84 -12.14 -7.28 -4.11
CA GLY A 84 -12.98 -7.11 -5.30
C GLY A 84 -12.22 -6.73 -6.59
N ALA A 85 -10.94 -6.38 -6.51
CA ALA A 85 -10.08 -6.15 -7.69
C ALA A 85 -9.55 -7.45 -8.34
N GLY A 86 -10.04 -8.62 -7.89
CA GLY A 86 -9.67 -9.95 -8.38
C GLY A 86 -10.87 -10.75 -8.90
N GLY A 87 -11.85 -10.10 -9.55
CA GLY A 87 -13.03 -10.77 -10.07
C GLY A 87 -13.53 -10.15 -11.37
N ARG A 88 -12.89 -10.52 -12.48
CA ARG A 88 -13.53 -10.55 -13.79
C ARG A 88 -13.50 -11.97 -14.32
#